data_AF-A0A1E7H9J3-F1
#
_entry.id   AF-A0A1E7H9J3-F1
#
_cell.length_a   1.000
_cell.length_b   1.000
_cell.length_c   1.000
_cell.angle_alpha   90.00
_cell.angle_beta   90.00
_cell.angle_gamma   90.00
#
_symmetry.space_group_name_H-M   'P 1'
#
loop_
_entity.id
_entity.type
_entity.pdbx_description
1 polymer ?
#
loop_
_entity_poly.entity_id
_entity_poly.type
_entity_poly.pdbx_seq_one_letter_code
_entity_poly.pdbx_strand_id
1 'polypeptide(L)'
;MHDYNRFNSVMIKSEKVVSFDNRNESSLLAFTGIHMIDPEILKEIKQNSYSCIIDHYRKLLNDNMTIACFRVDDCFWTDMGSPADYLHLHEGLLKNDIPCWSEAGSAQKPYCIDKKARLRTKAELADWACIGEAYIAGGSHLERVVVWDGVSIPAGSWLVDEIVSGYENY
;
A
#
# COMPACT_ATOMS: atom_id res chain seq x y z
N MET A 1 -10.67 -11.58 4.57
CA MET A 1 -10.93 -11.76 3.11
C MET A 1 -11.83 -10.64 2.65
N HIS A 2 -11.66 -10.20 1.41
CA HIS A 2 -12.46 -9.15 0.78
C HIS A 2 -12.67 -9.49 -0.69
N ASP A 3 -13.77 -9.05 -1.28
CA ASP A 3 -14.02 -9.27 -2.71
C ASP A 3 -13.39 -8.14 -3.53
N TYR A 4 -12.24 -8.44 -4.13
CA TYR A 4 -11.51 -7.49 -4.96
C TYR A 4 -10.91 -8.21 -6.18
N ASN A 5 -11.61 -8.10 -7.31
CA ASN A 5 -11.35 -8.90 -8.52
C ASN A 5 -9.87 -9.04 -8.93
N ARG A 6 -9.08 -7.97 -8.83
CA ARG A 6 -7.64 -8.00 -9.18
C ARG A 6 -6.82 -8.97 -8.31
N PHE A 7 -7.22 -9.17 -7.05
CA PHE A 7 -6.49 -9.95 -6.05
C PHE A 7 -7.22 -11.22 -5.60
N ASN A 8 -8.41 -11.48 -6.14
CA ASN A 8 -9.19 -12.68 -5.81
C ASN A 8 -8.44 -13.95 -6.24
N SER A 9 -7.90 -14.69 -5.26
CA SER A 9 -7.14 -15.92 -5.50
C SER A 9 -7.41 -17.04 -4.49
N VAL A 10 -8.16 -16.77 -3.42
CA VAL A 10 -8.41 -17.74 -2.34
C VAL A 10 -9.81 -18.32 -2.48
N MET A 11 -9.89 -19.65 -2.53
CA MET A 11 -11.16 -20.36 -2.54
C MET A 11 -11.69 -20.52 -1.13
N ILE A 12 -12.93 -20.09 -0.93
CA ILE A 12 -13.65 -20.21 0.35
C ILE A 12 -14.88 -21.12 0.17
N LYS A 13 -15.11 -22.03 1.11
CA LYS A 13 -16.33 -22.84 1.19
C LYS A 13 -16.81 -22.90 2.63
N SER A 14 -18.08 -22.54 2.87
CA SER A 14 -18.68 -22.55 4.22
C SER A 14 -17.78 -21.84 5.25
N GLU A 15 -17.31 -20.63 4.91
CA GLU A 15 -16.44 -19.79 5.75
C GLU A 15 -15.08 -20.42 6.10
N LYS A 16 -14.61 -21.37 5.30
CA LYS A 16 -13.29 -22.00 5.45
C LYS A 16 -12.46 -21.81 4.20
N VAL A 17 -11.17 -21.58 4.39
CA VAL A 17 -10.22 -21.59 3.29
C VAL A 17 -10.06 -23.03 2.80
N VAL A 18 -10.25 -23.23 1.50
CA VAL A 18 -10.06 -24.53 0.84
C VAL A 18 -8.70 -24.57 0.15
N SER A 19 -8.34 -23.50 -0.55
CA SER A 19 -7.06 -23.40 -1.25
C SER A 19 -6.67 -21.95 -1.55
N PHE A 20 -5.37 -21.74 -1.78
CA PHE A 20 -4.80 -20.47 -2.23
C PHE A 20 -4.35 -20.58 -3.70
N ASP A 21 -4.47 -19.50 -4.45
CA ASP A 21 -4.12 -19.32 -5.86
C ASP A 21 -4.92 -20.17 -6.86
N ASN A 22 -6.18 -20.47 -6.54
CA ASN A 22 -7.05 -21.22 -7.45
C ASN A 22 -7.85 -20.30 -8.37
N ARG A 23 -7.22 -19.68 -9.38
CA ARG A 23 -7.84 -18.65 -10.25
C ARG A 23 -8.92 -19.16 -11.23
N ASN A 24 -9.23 -20.46 -11.23
CA ASN A 24 -10.14 -21.08 -12.20
C ASN A 24 -11.59 -21.19 -11.73
N GLU A 25 -11.91 -20.63 -10.57
CA GLU A 25 -13.17 -20.89 -9.86
C GLU A 25 -13.97 -19.61 -9.63
N SER A 26 -15.29 -19.75 -9.55
CA SER A 26 -16.23 -18.61 -9.59
C SER A 26 -16.46 -17.90 -8.24
N SER A 27 -15.87 -18.40 -7.15
CA SER A 27 -16.05 -17.87 -5.80
C SER A 27 -14.71 -17.68 -5.07
N LEU A 28 -13.88 -16.78 -5.59
CA LEU A 28 -12.58 -16.43 -5.02
C LEU A 28 -12.66 -15.09 -4.29
N LEU A 29 -11.89 -14.97 -3.22
CA LEU A 29 -11.71 -13.72 -2.49
C LEU A 29 -10.23 -13.35 -2.41
N ALA A 30 -9.97 -12.07 -2.19
CA ALA A 30 -8.66 -11.53 -1.94
C ALA A 30 -8.26 -11.82 -0.49
N PHE A 31 -7.05 -12.35 -0.32
CA PHE A 31 -6.39 -12.38 0.97
C PHE A 31 -5.83 -10.99 1.27
N THR A 32 -6.37 -10.35 2.30
CA THR A 32 -6.08 -8.95 2.62
C THR A 32 -4.76 -8.74 3.37
N GLY A 33 -4.04 -9.83 3.68
CA GLY A 33 -2.86 -9.79 4.55
C GLY A 33 -3.18 -9.65 6.05
N ILE A 34 -4.46 -9.50 6.42
CA ILE A 34 -4.91 -9.40 7.81
C ILE A 34 -5.42 -10.77 8.26
N HIS A 35 -4.89 -11.26 9.38
CA HIS A 35 -5.19 -12.57 9.94
C HIS A 35 -5.05 -12.58 11.46
N MET A 36 -5.81 -13.45 12.12
CA MET A 36 -5.64 -13.78 13.53
C MET A 36 -5.06 -15.17 13.63
N ILE A 37 -3.98 -15.30 14.40
CA ILE A 37 -3.15 -16.50 14.41
C ILE A 37 -2.89 -16.91 15.86
N ASP A 38 -3.03 -18.20 16.16
CA ASP A 38 -2.43 -18.79 17.35
C ASP A 38 -0.90 -18.86 17.15
N PRO A 39 -0.09 -18.20 18.01
CA PRO A 39 1.37 -18.20 17.87
C PRO A 39 2.01 -19.59 17.74
N GLU A 40 1.36 -20.64 18.26
CA GLU A 40 1.84 -22.02 18.13
C GLU A 40 2.04 -22.45 16.67
N ILE A 41 1.18 -21.99 15.74
CA ILE A 41 1.29 -22.39 14.33
C ILE A 41 2.53 -21.79 13.66
N LEU A 42 3.13 -20.75 14.24
CA LEU A 42 4.32 -20.08 13.70
C LEU A 42 5.63 -20.75 14.14
N LYS A 43 5.59 -21.69 15.09
CA LYS A 43 6.79 -22.34 15.64
C LYS A 43 7.59 -23.14 14.61
N GLU A 44 6.94 -23.61 13.55
CA GLU A 44 7.61 -24.32 12.46
C GLU A 44 8.31 -23.39 11.47
N ILE A 45 8.01 -22.09 11.53
CA ILE A 45 8.66 -21.10 10.66
C ILE A 45 10.08 -20.89 11.17
N LYS A 46 11.05 -21.22 10.32
CA LYS A 46 12.46 -21.10 10.65
C LYS A 46 12.84 -19.62 10.87
N GLN A 47 13.35 -19.35 12.07
CA GLN A 47 13.88 -18.03 12.41
C GLN A 47 15.04 -17.63 11.50
N ASN A 48 15.18 -16.33 11.24
CA ASN A 48 16.25 -15.74 10.43
C ASN A 48 16.31 -16.29 8.99
N SER A 49 15.15 -16.67 8.43
CA SER A 49 15.04 -17.06 7.04
C SER A 49 13.76 -16.51 6.44
N TYR A 50 13.78 -16.29 5.12
CA TYR A 50 12.57 -15.93 4.39
C TYR A 50 11.53 -17.05 4.52
N SER A 51 10.28 -16.66 4.77
CA SER A 51 9.13 -17.55 4.78
C SER A 51 7.93 -16.84 4.19
N CYS A 52 7.20 -17.55 3.33
CA CYS A 52 5.94 -17.09 2.77
C CYS A 52 4.79 -17.63 3.63
N ILE A 53 3.99 -16.75 4.21
CA ILE A 53 2.87 -17.17 5.06
C ILE A 53 1.81 -17.97 4.28
N ILE A 54 1.62 -17.68 2.99
CA ILE A 54 0.69 -18.42 2.13
C ILE A 54 1.18 -19.86 1.93
N ASP A 55 2.49 -20.06 1.74
CA ASP A 55 3.06 -21.41 1.63
C ASP A 55 2.92 -22.19 2.94
N HIS A 56 3.07 -21.50 4.08
CA HIS A 56 2.80 -22.09 5.38
C HIS A 56 1.34 -22.53 5.51
N TYR A 57 0.38 -21.68 5.12
CA TYR A 57 -1.04 -22.04 5.15
C TYR A 57 -1.39 -23.19 4.20
N ARG A 58 -0.76 -23.28 3.03
CA ARG A 58 -0.91 -24.44 2.15
C ARG A 58 -0.47 -25.72 2.84
N LYS A 59 0.65 -25.69 3.55
CA LYS A 59 1.13 -26.84 4.34
C LYS A 59 0.10 -27.23 5.41
N LEU A 60 -0.38 -26.27 6.20
CA LEU A 60 -1.39 -26.54 7.24
C LEU A 60 -2.67 -27.16 6.66
N LEU A 61 -3.14 -26.68 5.51
CA LEU A 61 -4.29 -27.26 4.80
C LEU A 61 -4.01 -28.70 4.35
N ASN A 62 -2.81 -28.99 3.83
CA ASN A 62 -2.40 -30.35 3.46
C ASN A 62 -2.32 -31.29 4.68
N ASP A 63 -1.97 -30.73 5.85
CA ASP A 63 -1.97 -31.44 7.13
C ASP A 63 -3.39 -31.55 7.74
N ASN A 64 -4.44 -31.25 6.96
CA ASN A 64 -5.86 -31.28 7.32
C ASN A 64 -6.25 -30.30 8.45
N MET A 65 -5.45 -29.27 8.70
CA MET A 65 -5.85 -28.18 9.58
C MET A 65 -6.91 -27.31 8.92
N THR A 66 -7.89 -26.87 9.71
CA THR A 66 -8.91 -25.93 9.25
C THR A 66 -8.44 -24.49 9.44
N ILE A 67 -8.53 -23.70 8.38
CA ILE A 67 -8.33 -22.24 8.43
C ILE A 67 -9.69 -21.58 8.22
N ALA A 68 -10.19 -20.90 9.25
CA ALA A 68 -11.42 -20.13 9.16
C ALA A 68 -11.21 -18.85 8.34
N CYS A 69 -12.27 -18.40 7.68
CA CYS A 69 -12.29 -17.17 6.89
C CYS A 69 -13.29 -16.18 7.51
N PHE A 70 -12.82 -14.96 7.74
CA PHE A 70 -13.68 -13.81 8.02
C PHE A 70 -13.72 -12.91 6.78
N ARG A 71 -14.91 -12.74 6.20
CA ARG A 71 -15.16 -11.85 5.06
C ARG A 71 -15.60 -10.48 5.55
N VAL A 72 -15.02 -9.43 5.00
CA VAL A 72 -15.42 -8.04 5.23
C VAL A 72 -15.73 -7.40 3.88
N ASP A 73 -16.95 -6.90 3.76
CA ASP A 73 -17.43 -6.11 2.62
C ASP A 73 -17.76 -4.69 3.09
N ASP A 74 -18.19 -3.83 2.17
CA ASP A 74 -18.56 -2.43 2.43
C ASP A 74 -17.44 -1.61 3.10
N CYS A 75 -16.18 -1.96 2.80
CA CYS A 75 -15.00 -1.24 3.23
C CYS A 75 -14.16 -0.78 2.04
N PHE A 76 -13.33 0.24 2.26
CA PHE A 76 -12.26 0.54 1.32
C PHE A 76 -11.05 -0.33 1.65
N TRP A 77 -10.64 -1.16 0.69
CA TRP A 77 -9.39 -1.90 0.75
C TRP A 77 -8.69 -1.81 -0.61
N THR A 78 -7.39 -1.60 -0.59
CA THR A 78 -6.53 -1.70 -1.77
C THR A 78 -5.17 -2.23 -1.35
N ASP A 79 -4.53 -2.97 -2.24
CA ASP A 79 -3.10 -3.22 -2.16
C ASP A 79 -2.34 -1.99 -2.67
N MET A 80 -1.13 -1.75 -2.16
CA MET A 80 -0.24 -0.67 -2.61
C MET A 80 1.13 -1.21 -3.09
N GLY A 81 1.17 -2.45 -3.56
CA GLY A 81 2.40 -3.17 -3.87
C GLY A 81 3.11 -2.72 -5.15
N SER A 82 2.48 -1.89 -5.99
CA SER A 82 3.12 -1.28 -7.17
C SER A 82 3.24 0.24 -7.03
N PRO A 83 4.21 0.89 -7.72
CA PRO A 83 4.30 2.35 -7.74
C PRO A 83 3.01 3.04 -8.20
N ALA A 84 2.31 2.47 -9.20
CA ALA A 84 1.04 3.02 -9.67
C ALA A 84 -0.06 2.94 -8.61
N ASP A 85 -0.15 1.83 -7.88
CA ASP A 85 -1.12 1.67 -6.79
C ASP A 85 -0.82 2.62 -5.63
N TYR A 86 0.46 2.82 -5.33
CA TYR A 86 0.91 3.74 -4.31
C TYR A 86 0.55 5.19 -4.65
N LEU A 87 0.76 5.63 -5.89
CA LEU A 87 0.34 6.95 -6.37
C LEU A 87 -1.18 7.11 -6.38
N HIS A 88 -1.92 6.10 -6.86
CA HIS A 88 -3.39 6.13 -6.87
C HIS A 88 -3.98 6.25 -5.47
N LEU A 89 -3.40 5.54 -4.50
CA LEU A 89 -3.79 5.67 -3.09
C LEU A 89 -3.56 7.09 -2.57
N HIS A 90 -2.39 7.69 -2.86
CA HIS A 90 -2.09 9.07 -2.44
C HIS A 90 -3.02 10.09 -3.10
N GLU A 91 -3.28 9.94 -4.39
CA GLU A 91 -4.23 10.76 -5.12
C GLU A 91 -5.60 10.74 -4.44
N GLY A 92 -6.18 9.55 -4.25
CA GLY A 92 -7.52 9.45 -3.67
C GLY A 92 -7.58 9.94 -2.22
N LEU A 93 -6.53 9.72 -1.42
CA LEU A 93 -6.44 10.28 -0.06
C LEU A 93 -6.39 11.81 -0.08
N LEU A 94 -5.62 12.42 -0.98
CA LEU A 94 -5.43 13.87 -1.07
C LEU A 94 -6.58 14.59 -1.77
N LYS A 95 -7.32 13.90 -2.65
CA LYS A 95 -8.54 14.40 -3.30
C LYS A 95 -9.82 14.14 -2.52
N ASN A 96 -9.76 13.33 -1.46
CA ASN A 96 -10.90 12.86 -0.65
C ASN A 96 -11.80 11.84 -1.36
N ASP A 97 -11.30 11.17 -2.38
CA ASP A 97 -11.98 10.05 -3.04
C ASP A 97 -11.85 8.76 -2.21
N ILE A 98 -10.82 8.67 -1.35
CA ILE A 98 -10.55 7.55 -0.46
C ILE A 98 -10.68 7.98 1.00
N PRO A 99 -11.35 7.18 1.86
CA PRO A 99 -11.47 7.50 3.28
C PRO A 99 -10.09 7.50 3.96
N CYS A 100 -9.84 8.51 4.78
CA CYS A 100 -8.66 8.61 5.64
C CYS A 100 -9.09 8.62 7.10
N TRP A 101 -8.43 7.81 7.92
CA TRP A 101 -8.76 7.70 9.35
C TRP A 101 -8.32 8.97 10.08
N SER A 102 -9.10 9.41 11.07
CA SER A 102 -8.81 10.63 11.82
C SER A 102 -7.45 10.61 12.53
N GLU A 103 -7.00 9.41 12.90
CA GLU A 103 -5.75 9.11 13.58
C GLU A 103 -4.53 9.30 12.68
N ALA A 104 -4.69 9.27 11.35
CA ALA A 104 -3.62 9.56 10.40
C ALA A 104 -3.23 11.05 10.39
N GLY A 105 -3.99 11.90 11.10
CA GLY A 105 -3.77 13.32 11.18
C GLY A 105 -4.39 14.11 10.03
N SER A 106 -4.26 15.43 10.09
CA SER A 106 -4.80 16.35 9.10
C SER A 106 -3.73 16.80 8.10
N ALA A 107 -4.07 16.81 6.81
CA ALA A 107 -3.25 17.37 5.74
C ALA A 107 -3.94 18.58 5.11
N GLN A 108 -3.18 19.54 4.57
CA GLN A 108 -3.70 20.67 3.80
C GLN A 108 -3.98 20.27 2.36
N LYS A 109 -4.96 19.37 2.18
CA LYS A 109 -5.34 18.81 0.88
C LYS A 109 -5.55 19.90 -0.20
N PRO A 110 -5.10 19.68 -1.45
CA PRO A 110 -4.53 18.44 -1.99
C PRO A 110 -3.01 18.27 -1.71
N TYR A 111 -2.44 19.08 -0.81
CA TYR A 111 -1.01 19.06 -0.50
C TYR A 111 -0.75 18.59 0.94
N CYS A 112 -0.16 17.41 1.08
CA CYS A 112 0.35 16.94 2.37
C CYS A 112 1.84 17.26 2.44
N ILE A 113 2.20 18.38 3.06
CA ILE A 113 3.58 18.85 3.15
C ILE A 113 4.00 18.89 4.61
N ASP A 114 5.10 18.22 4.95
CA ASP A 114 5.68 18.29 6.28
C ASP A 114 6.09 19.72 6.61
N LYS A 115 5.90 20.14 7.87
CA LYS A 115 6.18 21.50 8.32
C LYS A 115 7.66 21.87 8.23
N LYS A 116 8.55 20.90 8.20
CA LYS A 116 9.99 21.08 8.04
C LYS A 116 10.44 21.01 6.58
N ALA A 117 9.54 20.70 5.64
CA ALA A 117 9.86 20.74 4.22
C ALA A 117 10.33 22.14 3.82
N ARG A 118 11.39 22.21 3.02
CA ARG A 118 12.02 23.45 2.60
C ARG A 118 11.76 23.68 1.12
N LEU A 119 10.65 24.34 0.81
CA LEU A 119 10.30 24.73 -0.54
C LEU A 119 10.89 26.12 -0.83
N ARG A 120 11.86 26.18 -1.75
CA ARG A 120 12.44 27.45 -2.21
C ARG A 120 11.45 28.22 -3.09
N THR A 121 11.61 29.54 -3.14
CA THR A 121 10.82 30.44 -3.99
C THR A 121 10.75 29.93 -5.44
N LYS A 122 9.52 29.92 -6.02
CA LYS A 122 9.17 29.40 -7.37
C LYS A 122 9.02 27.88 -7.51
N ALA A 123 8.95 27.10 -6.44
CA ALA A 123 8.46 25.72 -6.57
C ALA A 123 6.95 25.77 -6.88
N GLU A 124 6.54 25.12 -7.96
CA GLU A 124 5.16 25.04 -8.42
C GLU A 124 4.60 23.66 -8.06
N LEU A 125 3.46 23.64 -7.39
CA LEU A 125 2.71 22.43 -7.07
C LEU A 125 1.46 22.42 -7.93
N ALA A 126 1.19 21.30 -8.59
CA ALA A 126 0.01 21.11 -9.42
C ALA A 126 -0.73 19.82 -9.04
N ASP A 127 -2.06 19.85 -9.17
CA ASP A 127 -2.96 18.77 -8.80
C ASP A 127 -2.83 18.35 -7.31
N TRP A 128 -2.05 17.31 -7.01
CA TRP A 128 -1.78 16.86 -5.64
C TRP A 128 -0.28 16.60 -5.41
N ALA A 129 0.16 16.71 -4.15
CA ALA A 129 1.53 16.37 -3.77
C ALA A 129 1.59 15.92 -2.30
N CYS A 130 2.40 14.88 -2.03
CA CYS A 130 2.78 14.46 -0.69
C CYS A 130 4.30 14.65 -0.52
N ILE A 131 4.72 15.54 0.38
CA ILE A 131 6.13 15.93 0.54
C ILE A 131 6.50 15.79 2.02
N GLY A 132 7.44 14.90 2.32
CA GLY A 132 8.02 14.70 3.65
C GLY A 132 8.97 15.83 4.09
N GLU A 133 9.83 15.57 5.07
CA GLU A 133 10.94 16.44 5.47
C GLU A 133 12.00 16.50 4.35
N ALA A 134 11.70 17.23 3.27
CA ALA A 134 12.47 17.28 2.03
C ALA A 134 12.88 18.71 1.66
N TYR A 135 13.90 18.84 0.81
CA TYR A 135 14.32 20.11 0.22
C TYR A 135 13.92 20.19 -1.25
N ILE A 136 13.15 21.20 -1.62
CA ILE A 136 12.74 21.45 -3.00
C ILE A 136 13.37 22.76 -3.45
N ALA A 137 14.33 22.69 -4.37
CA ALA A 137 14.94 23.88 -4.93
C ALA A 137 13.95 24.68 -5.79
N GLY A 138 14.29 25.95 -6.06
CA GLY A 138 13.38 26.88 -6.73
C GLY A 138 13.25 26.59 -8.22
N GLY A 139 12.08 26.91 -8.78
CA GLY A 139 11.79 26.74 -10.21
C GLY A 139 11.39 25.33 -10.61
N SER A 140 11.20 24.43 -9.64
CA SER A 140 10.79 23.04 -9.89
C SER A 140 9.26 22.92 -9.98
N HIS A 141 8.78 22.04 -10.85
CA HIS A 141 7.37 21.68 -11.02
C HIS A 141 7.12 20.28 -10.47
N LEU A 142 6.15 20.16 -9.56
CA LEU A 142 5.78 18.92 -8.89
C LEU A 142 4.27 18.68 -9.08
N GLU A 143 3.92 17.60 -9.76
CA GLU A 143 2.53 17.27 -10.10
C GLU A 143 2.24 15.79 -9.90
N ARG A 144 1.26 15.46 -9.05
CA ARG A 144 0.91 14.06 -8.73
C ARG A 144 2.13 13.26 -8.24
N VAL A 145 2.82 13.83 -7.25
CA VAL A 145 4.08 13.27 -6.73
C VAL A 145 4.04 12.91 -5.26
N VAL A 146 4.85 11.92 -4.89
CA VAL A 146 5.23 11.64 -3.50
C VAL A 146 6.74 11.81 -3.35
N VAL A 147 7.17 12.69 -2.45
CA VAL A 147 8.58 12.95 -2.13
C VAL A 147 8.84 12.54 -0.69
N TRP A 148 9.73 11.58 -0.48
CA TRP A 148 10.03 11.04 0.86
C TRP A 148 10.92 11.98 1.68
N ASP A 149 10.99 11.70 2.98
CA ASP A 149 11.89 12.37 3.92
C ASP A 149 13.35 12.28 3.45
N GLY A 150 14.09 13.37 3.67
CA GLY A 150 15.52 13.47 3.36
C GLY A 150 15.83 13.68 1.87
N VAL A 151 14.84 13.70 0.99
CA VAL A 151 15.05 13.93 -0.44
C VAL A 151 15.37 15.39 -0.73
N SER A 152 16.31 15.63 -1.65
CA SER A 152 16.65 16.96 -2.16
C SER A 152 16.40 17.03 -3.66
N ILE A 153 15.38 17.78 -4.08
CA ILE A 153 15.05 18.02 -5.49
C ILE A 153 15.86 19.23 -6.01
N PRO A 154 16.67 19.07 -7.07
CA PRO A 154 17.40 20.13 -7.76
C PRO A 154 16.51 21.23 -8.32
N ALA A 155 17.13 22.36 -8.64
CA ALA A 155 16.42 23.52 -9.19
C ALA A 155 15.98 23.24 -10.63
N GLY A 156 14.74 23.60 -10.96
CA GLY A 156 14.21 23.40 -12.31
C GLY A 156 13.79 21.97 -12.62
N SER A 157 13.72 21.07 -11.63
CA SER A 157 13.21 19.71 -11.83
C SER A 157 11.76 19.72 -12.26
N TRP A 158 11.38 18.80 -13.14
CA TRP A 158 10.01 18.62 -13.61
C TRP A 158 9.58 17.18 -13.29
N LEU A 159 8.72 17.00 -12.29
CA LEU A 159 8.32 15.70 -11.77
C LEU A 159 6.81 15.54 -11.91
N VAL A 160 6.39 14.45 -12.58
CA VAL A 160 4.98 14.17 -12.87
C VAL A 160 4.72 12.68 -12.73
N ASP A 161 3.73 12.30 -11.90
CA ASP A 161 3.38 10.89 -11.66
C ASP A 161 4.56 10.07 -11.08
N GLU A 162 5.30 10.66 -10.14
CA GLU A 162 6.55 10.09 -9.61
C GLU A 162 6.56 9.91 -8.09
N ILE A 163 7.25 8.85 -7.66
CA ILE A 163 7.64 8.62 -6.27
C ILE A 163 9.15 8.85 -6.18
N VAL A 164 9.57 9.86 -5.43
CA VAL A 164 10.98 10.16 -5.19
C VAL A 164 11.35 9.74 -3.78
N SER A 165 12.04 8.61 -3.66
CA SER A 165 12.52 8.05 -2.39
C SER A 165 14.03 8.21 -2.16
N GLY A 166 14.74 8.80 -3.12
CA GLY A 166 16.18 9.05 -3.10
C GLY A 166 16.62 9.72 -4.41
N TYR A 167 17.80 10.34 -4.42
CA TYR A 167 18.39 10.90 -5.64
C TYR A 167 19.55 10.00 -6.08
N GLU A 168 19.30 9.08 -7.01
CA GLU A 168 20.39 8.42 -7.73
C GLU A 168 20.78 9.31 -8.91
N ASN A 169 22.01 9.84 -8.88
CA ASN A 169 22.61 10.42 -10.08
C ASN A 169 22.85 9.26 -11.06
N TYR A 170 22.04 9.15 -12.10
CA TYR A 170 22.39 8.36 -13.29
C TYR A 170 23.43 9.11 -14.13
#